data_AF-A0A496RZW1-F1
#
_entry.id   AF-A0A496RZW1-F1
#
_cell.length_a   1.000
_cell.length_b   1.000
_cell.length_c   1.000
_cell.angle_alpha   90.00
_cell.angle_beta   90.00
_cell.angle_gamma   90.00
#
_symmetry.space_group_name_H-M   'P 1'
#
loop_
_entity.id
_entity.type
_entity.pdbx_description
1 polymer ?
#
loop_
_entity_poly.entity_id
_entity_poly.type
_entity_poly.pdbx_seq_one_letter_code
_entity_poly.pdbx_strand_id
1 'polypeptide(L)'
;MNDSCAVLFSGGYDSTLAAALAAERFRRVYLVTYKRLGIFKTDRVSVAAGRLKEVYPDVRFESSLIGIDKFYKEICYENYPANVIKFGFMVLTFCGLCKLAMHWRTMIFCMENEVSNVYDGAVAGSKVFPGQNKDIMLDRMKRLYLSYGINYSTPVYNNRKGDTKQEIHKRDLLYSDREEGKEKTPPRSQPVCIDNLLFSRFVDYYLGIHTWEEYVDGLSRFYAAKMDYIKERMKT
;
A
#
# COMPACT_ATOMS: atom_id res chain seq x y z
N MET A 1 23.02 -6.35 11.23
CA MET A 1 21.58 -6.39 10.95
C MET A 1 21.25 -5.16 10.12
N ASN A 2 20.44 -5.31 9.07
CA ASN A 2 19.99 -4.18 8.27
C ASN A 2 19.09 -3.27 9.11
N ASP A 3 19.64 -2.13 9.52
CA ASP A 3 19.01 -1.14 10.41
C ASP A 3 18.17 -0.12 9.63
N SER A 4 17.48 -0.63 8.61
CA SER A 4 16.69 0.16 7.68
C SER A 4 15.35 -0.51 7.38
N CYS A 5 14.33 0.31 7.17
CA CYS A 5 12.99 -0.13 6.80
C CYS A 5 12.40 0.78 5.73
N ALA A 6 11.82 0.20 4.69
CA ALA A 6 11.01 0.94 3.72
C ALA A 6 9.54 0.84 4.11
N VAL A 7 8.86 1.99 4.16
CA VAL A 7 7.45 2.08 4.51
C VAL A 7 6.68 2.54 3.29
N LEU A 8 5.67 1.77 2.89
CA LEU A 8 4.71 2.19 1.88
C LEU A 8 3.88 3.34 2.45
N PHE A 9 4.23 4.57 2.07
CA PHE A 9 3.79 5.77 2.76
C PHE A 9 2.82 6.59 1.91
N SER A 10 1.61 6.79 2.44
CA SER A 10 0.58 7.62 1.82
C SER A 10 0.28 8.89 2.62
N GLY A 11 0.92 9.09 3.77
CA GLY A 11 0.60 10.18 4.71
C GLY A 11 -0.74 10.02 5.42
N GLY A 12 -1.42 8.90 5.23
CA GLY A 12 -2.62 8.53 5.98
C GLY A 12 -2.30 8.01 7.37
N TYR A 13 -3.28 8.00 8.27
CA TYR A 13 -3.10 7.51 9.64
C TYR A 13 -2.42 6.14 9.69
N ASP A 14 -2.92 5.14 8.96
CA ASP A 14 -2.36 3.78 9.02
C ASP A 14 -0.91 3.70 8.55
N SER A 15 -0.55 4.41 7.46
CA SER A 15 0.84 4.46 6.98
C SER A 15 1.76 5.28 7.89
N THR A 16 1.24 6.32 8.54
CA THR A 16 1.98 7.14 9.51
C THR A 16 2.26 6.36 10.78
N LEU A 17 1.28 5.59 11.28
CA LEU A 17 1.53 4.70 12.40
C LEU A 17 2.51 3.59 12.02
N ALA A 18 2.41 3.00 10.82
CA ALA A 18 3.39 2.04 10.35
C ALA A 18 4.80 2.64 10.29
N ALA A 19 4.96 3.90 9.86
CA ALA A 19 6.23 4.61 9.87
C ALA A 19 6.76 4.89 11.28
N ALA A 20 5.89 5.27 12.22
CA ALA A 20 6.24 5.46 13.62
C ALA A 20 6.74 4.15 14.27
N LEU A 21 6.04 3.04 14.03
CA LEU A 21 6.46 1.71 14.49
C LEU A 21 7.76 1.23 13.83
N ALA A 22 8.08 1.73 12.62
CA ALA A 22 9.39 1.51 12.01
C ALA A 22 10.46 2.36 12.71
N ALA A 23 10.18 3.62 13.00
CA ALA A 23 11.11 4.52 13.69
C ALA A 23 11.49 4.04 15.11
N GLU A 24 10.57 3.37 15.80
CA GLU A 24 10.83 2.73 17.11
C GLU A 24 11.81 1.55 17.02
N ARG A 25 12.07 1.00 15.82
CA ARG A 25 12.84 -0.23 15.60
C ARG A 25 14.07 -0.08 14.72
N PHE A 26 14.11 0.96 13.89
CA PHE A 26 15.13 1.15 12.87
C PHE A 26 15.65 2.58 12.88
N ARG A 27 16.96 2.76 12.67
CA ARG A 27 17.58 4.09 12.64
C ARG A 27 17.38 4.83 11.31
N ARG A 28 17.07 4.11 10.24
CA ARG A 28 16.77 4.69 8.91
C ARG A 28 15.43 4.21 8.39
N VAL A 29 14.54 5.14 8.04
CA VAL A 29 13.20 4.84 7.53
C VAL A 29 13.00 5.53 6.19
N TYR A 30 12.82 4.73 5.14
CA TYR A 30 12.46 5.24 3.81
C TYR A 30 10.94 5.36 3.70
N LEU A 31 10.45 6.57 3.48
CA LEU A 31 9.04 6.84 3.23
C LEU A 31 8.80 6.77 1.72
N VAL A 32 8.34 5.62 1.26
CA VAL A 32 8.14 5.34 -0.17
C VAL A 32 6.73 5.74 -0.58
N THR A 33 6.63 6.86 -1.30
CA THR A 33 5.40 7.40 -1.87
C THR A 33 5.37 7.14 -3.36
N TYR A 34 4.20 6.83 -3.93
CA TYR A 34 4.09 6.52 -5.35
C TYR A 34 3.40 7.62 -6.14
N LYS A 35 3.86 7.79 -7.38
CA LYS A 35 3.24 8.65 -8.38
C LYS A 35 2.78 7.80 -9.56
N ARG A 36 1.57 8.07 -10.03
CA ARG A 36 0.96 7.49 -11.23
C ARG A 36 -0.03 8.48 -11.82
N LEU A 37 -0.27 8.42 -13.14
CA LEU A 37 -1.43 9.04 -13.74
C LEU A 37 -2.73 8.59 -13.03
N GLY A 38 -3.52 9.55 -12.55
CA GLY A 38 -4.75 9.29 -11.79
C GLY A 38 -4.59 9.28 -10.26
N ILE A 39 -3.36 9.45 -9.74
CA ILE A 39 -3.09 9.75 -8.33
C ILE A 39 -2.78 11.24 -8.19
N PHE A 40 -3.56 11.94 -7.38
CA PHE A 40 -3.43 13.38 -7.15
C PHE A 40 -2.99 13.70 -5.71
N LYS A 41 -2.41 14.89 -5.51
CA LYS A 41 -2.07 15.46 -4.20
C LYS A 41 -0.99 14.70 -3.42
N THR A 42 0.02 14.18 -4.10
CA THR A 42 1.15 13.45 -3.49
C THR A 42 2.08 14.36 -2.67
N ASP A 43 2.02 15.66 -2.89
CA ASP A 43 2.73 16.71 -2.17
C ASP A 43 2.33 16.77 -0.67
N ARG A 44 1.08 16.41 -0.35
CA ARG A 44 0.54 16.45 1.03
C ARG A 44 1.18 15.44 1.98
N VAL A 45 1.87 14.45 1.44
CA VAL A 45 2.59 13.44 2.20
C VAL A 45 3.78 14.05 2.96
N SER A 46 4.30 15.19 2.49
CA SER A 46 5.39 15.93 3.15
C SER A 46 5.04 16.41 4.54
N VAL A 47 3.80 16.83 4.78
CA VAL A 47 3.32 17.27 6.11
C VAL A 47 3.47 16.11 7.10
N ALA A 48 3.02 14.93 6.70
CA ALA A 48 3.12 13.73 7.54
C ALA A 48 4.56 13.28 7.78
N ALA A 49 5.42 13.39 6.77
CA ALA A 49 6.84 13.12 6.92
C ALA A 49 7.54 14.12 7.84
N GLY A 50 7.14 15.40 7.82
CA GLY A 50 7.73 16.46 8.64
C GLY A 50 7.55 16.19 10.13
N ARG A 51 6.32 15.89 10.56
CA ARG A 51 6.06 15.59 11.98
C ARG A 51 6.71 14.31 12.46
N LEU A 52 6.83 13.29 11.61
CA LEU A 52 7.61 12.09 11.95
C LEU A 52 9.06 12.46 12.30
N LYS A 53 9.68 13.39 11.55
CA LYS A 53 11.04 13.89 11.85
C LYS A 53 11.09 14.72 13.13
N GLU A 54 10.04 15.49 13.44
CA GLU A 54 9.97 16.27 14.69
C GLU A 54 9.84 15.37 15.92
N VAL A 55 8.98 14.34 15.86
CA VAL A 55 8.71 13.42 16.97
C VAL A 55 9.85 12.42 17.18
N TYR A 56 10.53 12.02 16.10
CA TYR A 56 11.63 11.05 16.14
C TYR A 56 12.93 11.67 15.55
N PRO A 57 13.56 12.64 16.24
CA PRO A 57 14.72 13.37 15.71
C PRO A 57 15.96 12.49 15.52
N ASP A 58 16.06 11.39 16.27
CA ASP A 58 17.18 10.44 16.20
C ASP A 58 17.07 9.46 15.01
N VAL A 59 15.95 9.48 14.28
CA VAL A 59 15.67 8.58 13.16
C VAL A 59 15.82 9.33 11.84
N ARG A 60 16.60 8.75 10.92
CA ARG A 60 16.81 9.31 9.58
C ARG A 60 15.66 8.93 8.66
N PHE A 61 14.71 9.85 8.45
CA PHE A 61 13.64 9.69 7.48
C PHE A 61 14.02 10.21 6.09
N GLU A 62 13.87 9.36 5.07
CA GLU A 62 14.11 9.68 3.66
C GLU A 62 12.84 9.49 2.82
N SER A 63 12.30 10.58 2.31
CA SER A 63 11.13 10.53 1.42
C SER A 63 11.56 10.22 0.00
N SER A 64 10.99 9.16 -0.59
CA SER A 64 11.20 8.76 -1.98
C SER A 64 9.88 8.82 -2.73
N LEU A 65 9.81 9.63 -3.79
CA LEU A 65 8.64 9.67 -4.68
C LEU A 65 8.95 8.85 -5.94
N ILE A 66 8.30 7.69 -6.08
CA ILE A 66 8.62 6.72 -7.12
C ILE A 66 7.48 6.60 -8.13
N GLY A 67 7.80 6.74 -9.42
CA GLY A 67 6.86 6.51 -10.50
C GLY A 67 6.56 5.03 -10.70
N ILE A 68 5.27 4.67 -10.84
CA ILE A 68 4.83 3.28 -11.05
C ILE A 68 4.09 3.05 -12.37
N ASP A 69 3.95 4.06 -13.23
CA ASP A 69 3.15 3.96 -14.46
C ASP A 69 3.55 2.78 -15.36
N LYS A 70 4.87 2.53 -15.50
CA LYS A 70 5.39 1.40 -16.28
C LYS A 70 4.93 0.05 -15.70
N PHE A 71 5.17 -0.16 -14.41
CA PHE A 71 4.80 -1.39 -13.69
C PHE A 71 3.30 -1.61 -13.69
N TYR A 72 2.53 -0.53 -13.51
CA TYR A 72 1.08 -0.57 -13.54
C TYR A 72 0.53 -0.93 -14.93
N LYS A 73 1.04 -0.28 -15.99
CA LYS A 73 0.65 -0.61 -17.36
C LYS A 73 0.98 -2.07 -17.68
N GLU A 74 2.16 -2.51 -17.31
CA GLU A 74 2.62 -3.88 -17.54
C GLU A 74 1.71 -4.89 -16.85
N ILE A 75 1.41 -4.73 -15.56
CA ILE A 75 0.58 -5.70 -14.83
C ILE A 75 -0.89 -5.72 -15.28
N CYS A 76 -1.42 -4.57 -15.71
CA CYS A 76 -2.78 -4.45 -16.22
C CYS A 76 -2.92 -5.12 -17.60
N TYR A 77 -1.94 -4.94 -18.48
CA TYR A 77 -2.07 -5.27 -19.91
C TYR A 77 -1.20 -6.43 -20.39
N GLU A 78 -0.35 -7.02 -19.54
CA GLU A 78 0.31 -8.28 -19.88
C GLU A 78 -0.76 -9.32 -20.27
N ASN A 79 -0.57 -9.93 -21.44
CA ASN A 79 -1.46 -10.94 -22.01
C ASN A 79 -2.95 -10.64 -21.86
N TYR A 80 -3.35 -9.37 -22.05
CA TYR A 80 -4.71 -8.89 -21.71
C TYR A 80 -5.84 -9.77 -22.28
N PRO A 81 -5.86 -10.15 -23.58
CA PRO A 81 -6.92 -11.00 -24.11
C PRO A 81 -7.01 -12.37 -23.42
N ALA A 82 -5.87 -13.01 -23.16
CA ALA A 82 -5.83 -14.29 -22.46
C ALA A 82 -6.29 -14.16 -21.01
N ASN A 83 -5.94 -13.05 -20.35
CA ASN A 83 -6.39 -12.74 -19.00
C ASN A 83 -7.89 -12.46 -18.93
N VAL A 84 -8.48 -11.80 -19.93
CA VAL A 84 -9.95 -11.63 -20.02
C VAL A 84 -10.63 -12.98 -20.20
N ILE A 85 -10.13 -13.83 -21.09
CA ILE A 85 -10.69 -15.18 -21.33
C ILE A 85 -10.62 -16.03 -20.06
N LYS A 86 -9.49 -15.99 -19.35
CA LYS A 86 -9.23 -16.85 -18.18
C LYS A 86 -9.88 -16.34 -16.90
N PHE A 87 -9.91 -15.03 -16.68
CA PHE A 87 -10.29 -14.43 -15.39
C PHE A 87 -11.50 -13.48 -15.48
N GLY A 88 -12.06 -13.27 -16.66
CA GLY A 88 -13.23 -12.42 -16.87
C GLY A 88 -13.03 -11.00 -16.33
N PHE A 89 -14.01 -10.50 -15.56
CA PHE A 89 -13.99 -9.14 -15.03
C PHE A 89 -12.96 -8.88 -13.92
N MET A 90 -12.22 -9.89 -13.44
CA MET A 90 -11.16 -9.68 -12.44
C MET A 90 -10.06 -8.73 -12.94
N VAL A 91 -9.89 -8.62 -14.26
CA VAL A 91 -8.96 -7.67 -14.89
C VAL A 91 -9.30 -6.21 -14.59
N LEU A 92 -10.53 -5.91 -14.14
CA LEU A 92 -11.00 -4.56 -13.80
C LEU A 92 -10.68 -4.17 -12.35
N THR A 93 -9.94 -5.00 -11.60
CA THR A 93 -9.56 -4.73 -10.21
C THR A 93 -8.40 -3.75 -10.10
N PHE A 94 -8.53 -2.59 -10.75
CA PHE A 94 -7.50 -1.55 -10.90
C PHE A 94 -6.84 -1.14 -9.59
N CYS A 95 -7.60 -1.03 -8.49
CA CYS A 95 -7.06 -0.68 -7.18
C CYS A 95 -6.05 -1.73 -6.67
N GLY A 96 -6.37 -3.03 -6.78
CA GLY A 96 -5.46 -4.09 -6.37
C GLY A 96 -4.29 -4.27 -7.33
N LEU A 97 -4.50 -4.11 -8.65
CA LEU A 97 -3.40 -4.08 -9.64
C LEU A 97 -2.42 -2.92 -9.39
N CYS A 98 -2.94 -1.74 -9.03
CA CYS A 98 -2.13 -0.57 -8.67
C CYS A 98 -1.31 -0.85 -7.40
N LYS A 99 -1.92 -1.43 -6.36
CA LYS A 99 -1.23 -1.84 -5.13
C LYS A 99 -0.15 -2.89 -5.43
N LEU A 100 -0.43 -3.83 -6.33
CA LEU A 100 0.55 -4.85 -6.73
C LEU A 100 1.74 -4.22 -7.48
N ALA A 101 1.51 -3.25 -8.36
CA ALA A 101 2.57 -2.48 -9.01
C ALA A 101 3.42 -1.66 -8.02
N MET A 102 2.79 -1.10 -6.98
CA MET A 102 3.49 -0.43 -5.87
C MET A 102 4.44 -1.40 -5.16
N HIS A 103 3.95 -2.58 -4.79
CA HIS A 103 4.78 -3.59 -4.14
C HIS A 103 5.92 -4.08 -5.02
N TRP A 104 5.66 -4.31 -6.31
CA TRP A 104 6.70 -4.69 -7.27
C TRP A 104 7.81 -3.64 -7.32
N ARG A 105 7.47 -2.36 -7.49
CA ARG A 105 8.47 -1.29 -7.50
C ARG A 105 9.21 -1.17 -6.16
N THR A 106 8.55 -1.44 -5.04
CA THR A 106 9.21 -1.45 -3.72
C THR A 106 10.19 -2.59 -3.56
N MET A 107 9.90 -3.79 -4.05
CA MET A 107 10.89 -4.87 -4.02
C MET A 107 12.16 -4.46 -4.77
N ILE A 108 12.01 -3.85 -5.96
CA ILE A 108 13.15 -3.30 -6.71
C ILE A 108 13.87 -2.22 -5.91
N PHE A 109 13.13 -1.27 -5.31
CA PHE A 109 13.72 -0.22 -4.48
C PHE A 109 14.53 -0.80 -3.31
N CYS A 110 14.02 -1.84 -2.67
CA CYS A 110 14.66 -2.51 -1.56
C CYS A 110 15.95 -3.19 -1.99
N MET A 111 15.98 -3.85 -3.16
CA MET A 111 17.20 -4.43 -3.72
C MET A 111 18.22 -3.34 -4.11
N GLU A 112 17.77 -2.23 -4.70
CA GLU A 112 18.62 -1.08 -5.08
C GLU A 112 19.27 -0.38 -3.88
N ASN A 113 18.62 -0.43 -2.70
CA ASN A 113 19.06 0.28 -1.49
C ASN A 113 19.49 -0.65 -0.35
N GLU A 114 19.63 -1.95 -0.63
CA GLU A 114 19.98 -2.98 0.35
C GLU A 114 19.07 -2.97 1.59
N VAL A 115 17.77 -2.73 1.43
CA VAL A 115 16.78 -2.72 2.51
C VAL A 115 16.08 -4.06 2.59
N SER A 116 16.15 -4.73 3.74
CA SER A 116 15.54 -6.06 3.92
C SER A 116 14.23 -6.03 4.73
N ASN A 117 13.74 -4.87 5.17
CA ASN A 117 12.49 -4.75 5.93
C ASN A 117 11.52 -3.80 5.23
N VAL A 118 10.27 -4.20 5.08
CA VAL A 118 9.22 -3.40 4.44
C VAL A 118 7.96 -3.40 5.28
N TYR A 119 7.45 -2.22 5.63
CA TYR A 119 6.16 -2.06 6.32
C TYR A 119 5.10 -1.44 5.41
N ASP A 120 3.84 -1.87 5.56
CA ASP A 120 2.66 -1.26 4.93
C ASP A 120 1.55 -0.99 5.96
N GLY A 121 0.73 0.01 5.68
CA GLY A 121 -0.41 0.43 6.48
C GLY A 121 -1.69 -0.38 6.23
N ALA A 122 -1.59 -1.63 5.77
CA ALA A 122 -2.78 -2.45 5.52
C ALA A 122 -3.47 -2.82 6.83
N VAL A 123 -4.79 -2.68 6.88
CA VAL A 123 -5.64 -2.95 8.05
C VAL A 123 -6.66 -4.05 7.73
N ALA A 124 -7.08 -4.84 8.72
CA ALA A 124 -8.08 -5.90 8.54
C ALA A 124 -9.50 -5.39 8.20
N GLY A 125 -9.73 -4.07 8.30
CA GLY A 125 -11.06 -3.47 8.32
C GLY A 125 -11.83 -3.46 7.00
N SER A 126 -11.23 -3.80 5.86
CA SER A 126 -11.92 -3.85 4.56
C SER A 126 -11.46 -5.04 3.71
N LYS A 127 -12.03 -6.21 3.99
CA LYS A 127 -11.72 -7.48 3.30
C LYS A 127 -12.01 -7.47 1.80
N VAL A 128 -12.82 -6.53 1.31
CA VAL A 128 -13.09 -6.36 -0.13
C VAL A 128 -11.85 -5.87 -0.88
N PHE A 129 -10.91 -5.16 -0.24
CA PHE A 129 -9.71 -4.73 -0.96
C PHE A 129 -8.67 -5.86 -1.01
N PRO A 130 -8.21 -6.27 -2.20
CA PRO A 130 -7.26 -7.39 -2.34
C PRO A 130 -6.03 -7.24 -1.45
N GLY A 131 -5.43 -6.04 -1.42
CA GLY A 131 -4.21 -5.78 -0.64
C GLY A 131 -4.37 -5.79 0.88
N GLN A 132 -5.60 -5.83 1.39
CA GLN A 132 -5.89 -5.96 2.82
C GLN A 132 -6.41 -7.36 3.20
N ASN A 133 -6.72 -8.19 2.21
CA ASN A 133 -7.27 -9.52 2.40
C ASN A 133 -6.16 -10.58 2.36
N LYS A 134 -6.06 -11.38 3.43
CA LYS A 134 -5.08 -12.47 3.58
C LYS A 134 -5.22 -13.55 2.52
N ASP A 135 -6.46 -13.92 2.20
CA ASP A 135 -6.79 -15.04 1.32
C ASP A 135 -6.61 -14.66 -0.17
N ILE A 136 -6.71 -13.37 -0.48
CA ILE A 136 -6.57 -12.85 -1.85
C ILE A 136 -5.12 -12.50 -2.17
N MET A 137 -4.51 -11.55 -1.43
CA MET A 137 -3.24 -10.93 -1.82
C MET A 137 -2.21 -10.88 -0.70
N LEU A 138 -2.61 -10.56 0.53
CA LEU A 138 -1.67 -10.11 1.57
C LEU A 138 -0.65 -11.20 1.95
N ASP A 139 -1.08 -12.43 2.21
CA ASP A 139 -0.14 -13.49 2.61
C ASP A 139 0.67 -14.03 1.42
N ARG A 140 0.13 -13.94 0.20
CA ARG A 140 0.89 -14.21 -1.03
C ARG A 140 1.98 -13.17 -1.23
N MET A 141 1.69 -11.88 -1.00
CA MET A 141 2.67 -10.81 -1.05
C MET A 141 3.81 -11.03 -0.05
N LYS A 142 3.50 -11.41 1.20
CA LYS A 142 4.54 -11.74 2.20
C LYS A 142 5.49 -12.83 1.70
N ARG A 143 4.95 -13.90 1.09
CA ARG A 143 5.76 -14.96 0.49
C ARG A 143 6.59 -14.47 -0.70
N LEU A 144 6.02 -13.61 -1.54
CA LEU A 144 6.74 -13.02 -2.68
C LEU A 144 7.94 -12.19 -2.22
N TYR A 145 7.74 -11.26 -1.26
CA TYR A 145 8.83 -10.48 -0.67
C TYR A 145 9.90 -11.39 -0.04
N LEU A 146 9.48 -12.40 0.72
CA LEU A 146 10.39 -13.34 1.37
C LEU A 146 11.27 -14.10 0.36
N SER A 147 10.74 -14.41 -0.83
CA SER A 147 11.51 -15.06 -1.89
C SER A 147 12.66 -14.21 -2.45
N TYR A 148 12.68 -12.90 -2.15
CA TYR A 148 13.77 -11.97 -2.45
C TYR A 148 14.57 -11.55 -1.21
N GLY A 149 14.42 -12.28 -0.09
CA GLY A 149 15.13 -11.96 1.16
C GLY A 149 14.61 -10.71 1.89
N ILE A 150 13.41 -10.23 1.55
CA ILE A 150 12.82 -9.04 2.15
C ILE A 150 11.69 -9.44 3.11
N ASN A 151 11.76 -8.96 4.35
CA ASN A 151 10.74 -9.17 5.37
C ASN A 151 9.63 -8.11 5.22
N TYR A 152 8.48 -8.52 4.66
CA TYR A 152 7.31 -7.68 4.51
C TYR A 152 6.32 -7.88 5.67
N SER A 153 5.96 -6.79 6.34
CA SER A 153 5.03 -6.78 7.47
C SER A 153 3.99 -5.67 7.37
N THR A 154 2.86 -5.88 8.03
CA THR A 154 1.76 -4.92 8.15
C THR A 154 1.50 -4.70 9.64
N PRO A 155 2.33 -3.89 10.32
CA PRO A 155 2.34 -3.84 11.79
C PRO A 155 1.03 -3.29 12.38
N VAL A 156 0.24 -2.57 11.58
CA VAL A 156 -1.06 -2.01 11.97
C VAL A 156 -2.25 -2.92 11.66
N TYR A 157 -2.02 -4.12 11.12
CA TYR A 157 -3.10 -4.98 10.58
C TYR A 157 -4.15 -5.38 11.61
N ASN A 158 -3.71 -5.68 12.83
CA ASN A 158 -4.56 -6.15 13.93
C ASN A 158 -5.14 -5.01 14.77
N ASN A 159 -4.82 -3.75 14.48
CA ASN A 159 -5.39 -2.61 15.21
C ASN A 159 -6.90 -2.55 14.95
N ARG A 160 -7.72 -2.34 15.98
CA ARG A 160 -9.17 -2.17 15.77
C ARG A 160 -9.41 -0.85 15.05
N LYS A 161 -10.51 -0.77 14.30
CA LYS A 161 -10.98 0.50 13.70
C LYS A 161 -11.12 1.54 14.83
N GLY A 162 -10.34 2.62 14.75
CA GLY A 162 -10.30 3.70 15.76
C GLY A 162 -9.00 3.75 16.56
N ASP A 163 -8.34 2.60 16.77
CA ASP A 163 -7.10 2.52 17.56
C ASP A 163 -5.96 3.28 16.88
N THR A 164 -5.84 3.20 15.54
CA THR A 164 -4.77 3.90 14.81
C THR A 164 -4.76 5.40 15.10
N LYS A 165 -5.91 6.06 15.13
CA LYS A 165 -5.99 7.51 15.39
C LYS A 165 -5.60 7.83 16.83
N GLN A 166 -5.99 6.98 17.78
CA GLN A 166 -5.58 7.14 19.17
C GLN A 166 -4.09 6.94 19.34
N GLU A 167 -3.50 5.93 18.70
CA GLU A 167 -2.06 5.66 18.75
C GLU A 167 -1.22 6.78 18.13
N ILE A 168 -1.73 7.41 17.07
CA ILE A 168 -1.13 8.61 16.47
C ILE A 168 -1.24 9.81 17.40
N HIS A 169 -2.39 9.99 18.06
CA HIS A 169 -2.57 11.05 19.06
C HIS A 169 -1.59 10.88 20.22
N LYS A 170 -1.43 9.66 20.75
CA LYS A 170 -0.51 9.37 21.86
C LYS A 170 0.95 9.67 21.52
N ARG A 171 1.32 9.55 20.24
CA ARG A 171 2.66 9.82 19.71
C ARG A 171 2.84 11.27 19.24
N ASP A 172 1.85 12.13 19.46
CA ASP A 172 1.88 13.52 19.01
C ASP A 172 2.05 13.65 17.46
N LEU A 173 1.57 12.65 16.72
CA LEU A 173 1.64 12.58 15.25
C LEU A 173 0.36 13.07 14.59
N LEU A 174 -0.56 13.70 15.35
CA LEU A 174 -1.77 14.28 14.77
C LEU A 174 -1.45 15.62 14.12
N TYR A 175 -1.81 15.72 12.84
CA TYR A 175 -1.80 16.97 12.10
C TYR A 175 -3.18 17.60 12.27
N SER A 176 -3.28 18.57 13.17
CA SER A 176 -4.36 19.53 13.10
C SER A 176 -3.85 20.80 12.45
N ASP A 177 -4.35 21.14 11.27
CA ASP A 177 -4.39 22.54 10.85
C ASP A 177 -5.41 23.24 11.78
N ARG A 178 -5.04 23.45 13.05
CA ARG A 178 -5.78 24.31 13.97
C ARG A 178 -5.31 25.73 13.71
N GLU A 179 -5.87 26.34 12.66
CA GLU A 179 -6.30 27.72 12.86
C GLU A 179 -7.55 27.65 13.74
N GLU A 180 -7.43 28.19 14.95
CA GLU A 180 -8.54 28.35 15.89
C GLU A 180 -9.73 29.01 15.17
N GLY A 181 -10.91 28.38 15.22
CA GLY A 181 -12.17 29.02 14.84
C GLY A 181 -12.82 28.62 13.53
N LYS A 182 -12.29 27.65 12.76
CA LYS A 182 -13.03 27.05 11.63
C LYS A 182 -13.01 25.54 11.71
N GLU A 183 -14.14 24.93 12.06
CA GLU A 183 -14.42 23.50 11.82
C GLU A 183 -14.40 23.23 10.31
N LYS A 184 -13.20 23.10 9.74
CA LYS A 184 -13.01 22.44 8.46
C LYS A 184 -12.19 21.21 8.76
N THR A 185 -12.86 20.05 8.70
CA THR A 185 -12.23 18.73 8.67
C THR A 185 -10.89 18.82 7.95
N PRO A 186 -9.76 18.45 8.57
CA PRO A 186 -8.46 18.65 7.95
C PRO A 186 -8.46 18.00 6.57
N PRO A 187 -7.94 18.68 5.53
CA PRO A 187 -7.90 18.10 4.20
C PRO A 187 -7.14 16.78 4.29
N ARG A 188 -7.79 15.67 3.92
CA ARG A 188 -7.15 14.34 3.95
C ARG A 188 -5.76 14.46 3.30
N SER A 189 -4.72 14.17 4.08
CA SER A 189 -3.31 14.18 3.70
C SER A 189 -2.98 13.07 2.69
N GLN A 190 -3.90 12.12 2.51
CA GLN A 190 -3.77 11.02 1.58
C GLN A 190 -3.95 11.46 0.12
N PRO A 191 -3.15 10.90 -0.80
CA PRO A 191 -3.41 11.01 -2.23
C PRO A 191 -4.81 10.51 -2.59
N VAL A 192 -5.45 11.18 -3.55
CA VAL A 192 -6.78 10.80 -4.04
C VAL A 192 -6.64 10.05 -5.36
N CYS A 193 -7.36 8.94 -5.50
CA CYS A 193 -7.36 8.11 -6.70
C CYS A 193 -8.79 7.87 -7.20
N ILE A 194 -9.01 8.10 -8.50
CA ILE A 194 -10.30 7.88 -9.16
C ILE A 194 -10.67 6.39 -9.29
N ASP A 195 -9.65 5.52 -9.35
CA ASP A 195 -9.84 4.07 -9.52
C ASP A 195 -10.54 3.43 -8.31
N ASN A 196 -10.56 4.09 -7.15
CA ASN A 196 -11.33 3.63 -5.99
C ASN A 196 -12.84 3.63 -6.28
N LEU A 197 -13.34 4.59 -7.06
CA LEU A 197 -14.75 4.63 -7.46
C LEU A 197 -15.08 3.47 -8.39
N LEU A 198 -14.23 3.25 -9.41
CA LEU A 198 -14.39 2.14 -10.35
C LEU A 198 -14.34 0.79 -9.63
N PHE A 199 -13.41 0.63 -8.68
CA PHE A 199 -13.30 -0.58 -7.88
C PHE A 199 -14.54 -0.81 -7.01
N SER A 200 -15.07 0.23 -6.36
CA SER A 200 -16.31 0.11 -5.59
C SER A 200 -17.46 -0.39 -6.47
N ARG A 201 -17.60 0.15 -7.69
CA ARG A 201 -18.64 -0.30 -8.63
C ARG A 201 -18.45 -1.72 -9.12
N PHE A 202 -17.19 -2.13 -9.34
CA PHE A 202 -16.87 -3.53 -9.65
C PHE A 202 -17.29 -4.46 -8.51
N VAL A 203 -16.96 -4.11 -7.26
CA VAL A 203 -17.33 -4.92 -6.09
C VAL A 203 -18.85 -5.01 -5.94
N ASP A 204 -19.57 -3.89 -6.05
CA ASP A 204 -21.03 -3.85 -5.98
C ASP A 204 -21.67 -4.72 -7.07
N TYR A 205 -21.19 -4.60 -8.31
CA TYR A 205 -21.69 -5.39 -9.44
C TYR A 205 -21.40 -6.88 -9.24
N TYR A 206 -20.14 -7.24 -8.96
CA TYR A 206 -19.71 -8.63 -8.90
C TYR A 206 -20.36 -9.38 -7.73
N LEU A 207 -20.41 -8.78 -6.54
CA LEU A 207 -21.08 -9.38 -5.38
C LEU A 207 -22.62 -9.33 -5.48
N GLY A 208 -23.17 -8.58 -6.43
CA GLY A 208 -24.59 -8.63 -6.78
C GLY A 208 -24.99 -9.88 -7.55
N ILE A 209 -24.02 -10.57 -8.17
CA ILE A 209 -24.25 -11.76 -9.03
C ILE A 209 -23.47 -13.00 -8.58
N HIS A 210 -22.43 -12.84 -7.74
CA HIS A 210 -21.58 -13.91 -7.23
C HIS A 210 -21.52 -13.89 -5.71
N THR A 211 -21.23 -15.04 -5.12
CA THR A 211 -20.99 -15.20 -3.68
C THR A 211 -19.67 -14.57 -3.25
N TRP A 212 -19.52 -14.37 -1.94
CA TRP A 212 -18.26 -13.89 -1.36
C TRP A 212 -17.12 -14.88 -1.58
N GLU A 213 -17.40 -16.18 -1.49
CA GLU A 213 -16.44 -17.26 -1.69
C GLU A 213 -15.92 -17.27 -3.14
N GLU A 214 -16.81 -17.13 -4.12
CA GLU A 214 -16.44 -17.01 -5.54
C GLU A 214 -15.60 -15.76 -5.82
N TYR A 215 -15.93 -14.64 -5.17
CA TYR A 215 -15.15 -13.41 -5.25
C TYR A 215 -13.73 -13.59 -4.73
N VAL A 216 -13.59 -14.19 -3.54
CA VAL A 216 -12.28 -14.46 -2.92
C VAL A 216 -11.46 -15.44 -3.77
N ASP A 217 -12.06 -16.55 -4.22
CA ASP A 217 -11.38 -17.54 -5.04
C ASP A 217 -10.93 -16.96 -6.39
N GLY A 218 -11.83 -16.28 -7.10
CA GLY A 218 -11.53 -15.69 -8.40
C GLY A 218 -10.42 -14.65 -8.34
N LEU A 219 -10.45 -13.76 -7.34
CA LEU A 219 -9.36 -12.81 -7.12
C LEU A 219 -8.07 -13.47 -6.64
N SER A 220 -8.14 -14.48 -5.78
CA SER A 220 -6.94 -15.20 -5.31
C SER A 220 -6.22 -15.87 -6.48
N ARG A 221 -6.95 -16.50 -7.40
CA ARG A 221 -6.38 -17.09 -8.62
C ARG A 221 -5.82 -16.04 -9.57
N PHE A 222 -6.54 -14.93 -9.78
CA PHE A 222 -6.08 -13.83 -10.63
C PHE A 222 -4.78 -13.22 -10.11
N TYR A 223 -4.74 -12.83 -8.83
CA TYR A 223 -3.55 -12.21 -8.23
C TYR A 223 -2.38 -13.18 -8.07
N ALA A 224 -2.64 -14.49 -7.89
CA ALA A 224 -1.58 -15.49 -7.93
C ALA A 224 -0.86 -15.45 -9.29
N ALA A 225 -1.60 -15.49 -10.41
CA ALA A 225 -1.02 -15.43 -11.74
C ALA A 225 -0.24 -14.12 -11.98
N LYS A 226 -0.74 -12.98 -11.49
CA LYS A 226 -0.04 -11.69 -11.59
C LYS A 226 1.25 -11.65 -10.76
N MET A 227 1.27 -12.28 -9.59
CA MET A 227 2.49 -12.39 -8.77
C MET A 227 3.51 -13.34 -9.37
N ASP A 228 3.07 -14.43 -10.01
CA ASP A 228 3.95 -15.34 -10.74
C ASP A 228 4.61 -14.61 -11.91
N TYR A 229 3.85 -13.81 -12.67
CA TYR A 229 4.38 -12.93 -13.70
C TYR A 229 5.47 -11.98 -13.16
N ILE A 230 5.20 -11.30 -12.03
CA ILE A 230 6.21 -10.43 -11.38
C ILE A 230 7.47 -11.23 -11.04
N LYS A 231 7.29 -12.43 -10.49
CA LYS A 231 8.40 -13.28 -10.07
C LYS A 231 9.27 -13.71 -11.25
N GLU A 232 8.69 -14.00 -12.40
CA GLU A 232 9.42 -14.27 -13.63
C GLU A 232 10.15 -13.03 -14.13
N ARG A 233 9.46 -11.88 -14.13
CA ARG A 233 10.00 -10.64 -14.66
C ARG A 233 11.17 -10.09 -13.85
N MET A 234 11.18 -10.32 -12.54
CA MET A 234 12.28 -9.92 -11.64
C MET A 234 13.53 -10.80 -11.75
N LYS A 235 13.48 -11.94 -12.46
CA LYS A 235 14.66 -12.77 -12.74
C LYS A 235 15.43 -12.32 -13.99
N THR A 236 14.81 -11.48 -14.82
CA THR A 236 15.32 -11.03 -16.12
C THR A 236 15.87 -9.62 -16.01
#